data_AF-A0A381VD03-F1
#
_entry.id   AF-A0A381VD03-F1
#
_cell.length_a   1.000
_cell.length_b   1.000
_cell.length_c   1.000
_cell.angle_alpha   90.00
_cell.angle_beta   90.00
_cell.angle_gamma   90.00
#
_symmetry.space_group_name_H-M   'P 1'
#
loop_
_entity.id
_entity.type
_entity.pdbx_description
1 polymer ?
#
loop_
_entity_poly.entity_id
_entity_poly.type
_entity_poly.pdbx_seq_one_letter_code
_entity_poly.pdbx_strand_id
1 'polypeptide(L)' 'MTKWTAYDVAAKKKVEIQNPKVVKMKNGRWAIKGKSPITGNTVFRIAGSDKPTL' A
#
# COMPACT_ATOMS: atom_id res chain seq x y z
N MET A 1 -1.87 2.51 15.98
CA MET A 1 -2.42 2.77 14.64
C MET A 1 -1.28 2.78 13.64
N THR A 2 -1.08 1.68 12.92
CA THR A 2 0.03 1.51 11.99
C THR A 2 -0.27 2.31 10.71
N LYS A 3 0.30 3.50 10.59
CA LYS A 3 0.12 4.34 9.40
C LYS A 3 0.97 3.79 8.25
N TRP A 4 0.30 3.12 7.31
CA TRP A 4 0.94 2.61 6.11
C TRP A 4 1.08 3.73 5.09
N THR A 5 2.32 4.09 4.75
CA THR A 5 2.62 5.05 3.68
C THR A 5 3.04 4.32 2.41
N ALA A 6 2.57 4.77 1.25
CA ALA A 6 3.04 4.33 -0.05
C ALA A 6 3.52 5.54 -0.87
N TYR A 7 4.37 5.28 -1.87
CA TYR A 7 4.75 6.32 -2.81
C TYR A 7 3.68 6.41 -3.90
N ASP A 8 3.14 7.61 -4.09
CA ASP A 8 2.24 7.91 -5.18
C ASP A 8 3.06 8.46 -6.35
N VAL A 9 3.07 7.72 -7.47
CA VAL A 9 3.83 8.09 -8.67
C VAL A 9 3.27 9.35 -9.33
N ALA A 10 1.95 9.56 -9.25
CA ALA A 10 1.30 10.73 -9.85
C ALA A 10 1.52 11.99 -9.00
N ALA A 11 1.47 11.87 -7.67
CA ALA A 11 1.77 13.00 -6.77
C ALA A 11 3.28 13.18 -6.51
N LYS A 12 4.12 12.23 -6.96
CA LYS A 12 5.58 12.15 -6.70
C LYS A 12 5.95 12.32 -5.21
N LYS A 13 5.05 11.91 -4.32
CA LYS A 13 5.16 12.11 -2.88
C LYS A 13 4.76 10.84 -2.14
N LYS A 14 5.27 10.68 -0.92
CA LYS A 14 4.79 9.64 0.00
C LYS A 14 3.44 10.09 0.57
N VAL A 15 2.45 9.22 0.44
CA VAL A 15 1.09 9.45 0.93
C VAL A 15 0.69 8.35 1.89
N GLU A 16 -0.17 8.68 2.85
CA GLU A 16 -0.80 7.69 3.70
C GLU A 16 -1.82 6.88 2.87
N ILE A 17 -1.78 5.56 3.01
CA ILE A 17 -2.69 4.64 2.33
C ILE A 17 -4.04 4.70 3.05
N GLN A 18 -5.09 5.07 2.33
CA GLN A 18 -6.46 4.93 2.80
C GLN A 18 -7.01 3.54 2.45
N ASN A 19 -7.82 2.99 3.35
CA ASN A 19 -8.40 1.64 3.26
C ASN A 19 -7.35 0.58 2.89
N PRO A 20 -6.29 0.43 3.71
CA PRO A 20 -5.27 -0.56 3.42
C PRO A 20 -5.88 -1.96 3.51
N LYS A 21 -5.60 -2.78 2.50
CA LYS A 21 -6.01 -4.18 2.38
C LYS A 21 -4.78 -5.00 2.06
N VAL A 22 -4.59 -6.06 2.83
CA VAL A 22 -3.48 -6.99 2.60
C VAL A 22 -3.85 -7.93 1.47
N VAL A 23 -3.01 -7.98 0.45
CA VAL A 23 -3.16 -8.86 -0.72
C VAL A 23 -1.91 -9.70 -0.90
N LYS A 24 -2.09 -10.97 -1.24
CA LYS A 24 -0.99 -11.87 -1.60
C LYS A 24 -0.79 -11.78 -3.12
N MET A 25 0.40 -11.39 -3.55
CA MET A 25 0.78 -11.35 -4.95
C MET A 25 1.07 -12.76 -5.48
N LYS A 26 1.00 -12.94 -6.80
CA LYS A 26 1.23 -14.22 -7.49
C LYS A 26 2.65 -14.77 -7.30
N ASN A 27 3.61 -13.91 -6.94
CA ASN A 27 5.00 -14.26 -6.62
C ASN A 27 5.20 -14.72 -5.17
N GLY A 28 4.13 -14.95 -4.41
CA GLY A 28 4.19 -15.38 -3.01
C GLY A 28 4.44 -14.27 -2.00
N ARG A 29 4.75 -13.04 -2.44
CA ARG A 29 4.95 -11.89 -1.56
C ARG A 29 3.64 -11.24 -1.15
N TRP A 30 3.63 -10.61 0.01
CA TRP A 30 2.52 -9.80 0.49
C TRP A 30 2.70 -8.34 0.12
N ALA A 31 1.58 -7.70 -0.18
CA ALA A 31 1.51 -6.28 -0.39
C ALA A 31 0.28 -5.70 0.29
N ILE A 32 0.37 -4.44 0.67
CA ILE A 32 -0.75 -3.65 1.17
C ILE A 32 -1.22 -2.80 0.02
N LYS A 33 -2.42 -3.11 -0.46
CA LYS A 33 -3.14 -2.33 -1.45
C LYS A 33 -3.98 -1.30 -0.72
N GLY A 34 -3.99 -0.07 -1.16
CA GLY A 34 -5.04 0.86 -0.78
C GLY A 34 -5.12 2.02 -1.74
N LYS A 35 -5.71 3.13 -1.29
CA LYS A 35 -6.00 4.28 -2.13
C LYS A 35 -5.21 5.50 -1.67
N SER A 36 -4.66 6.24 -2.64
CA SER A 36 -4.08 7.55 -2.40
C SER A 36 -5.21 8.56 -2.19
N PRO A 37 -5.18 9.36 -1.11
CA PRO A 37 -6.17 10.43 -0.90
C PRO A 37 -6.00 11.61 -1.86
N ILE A 38 -4.81 11.77 -2.44
CA ILE A 38 -4.48 12.94 -3.26
C ILE A 38 -4.96 12.75 -4.70
N THR A 39 -4.61 11.61 -5.29
CA THR A 39 -4.90 11.33 -6.71
C THR A 39 -6.05 10.35 -6.89
N GLY A 40 -6.52 9.71 -5.80
CA GLY A 40 -7.48 8.61 -5.88
C GLY A 40 -6.90 7.33 -6.47
N ASN A 41 -5.61 7.32 -6.82
CA ASN A 41 -4.97 6.17 -7.43
C ASN A 41 -4.80 5.02 -6.45
N THR A 42 -4.76 3.81 -7.00
CA THR A 42 -4.45 2.62 -6.20
C THR A 42 -2.95 2.59 -5.95
N VAL A 43 -2.57 2.61 -4.68
CA VAL A 43 -1.17 2.52 -4.25
C VAL A 43 -0.91 1.17 -3.61
N PHE A 44 0.27 0.63 -3.87
CA PHE A 44 0.72 -0.64 -3.33
C PHE A 44 2.00 -0.44 -2.54
N ARG A 45 2.04 -0.97 -1.32
CA ARG A 45 3.25 -1.09 -0.51
C ARG A 45 3.61 -2.56 -0.39
N ILE A 46 4.78 -2.95 -0.88
CA ILE A 46 5.28 -4.32 -0.74
C ILE A 46 5.68 -4.53 0.72
N ALA A 47 5.15 -5.56 1.37
CA ALA A 47 5.44 -5.92 2.75
C ALA A 47 6.49 -7.03 2.88
N GLY A 48 6.74 -7.80 1.81
CA GLY A 48 7.75 -8.86 1.79
C GLY A 48 7.13 -10.25 1.89
N SER A 49 7.81 -11.17 2.57
CA SER A 49 7.36 -12.57 2.71
C SER A 49 6.35 -12.77 3.84
N ASP A 50 6.33 -11.87 4.81
CA ASP A 50 5.44 -11.93 5.96
C ASP A 50 4.12 -11.22 5.70
N LYS A 51 3.03 -11.76 6.25
CA LYS A 51 1.70 -11.16 6.15
C LYS A 51 1.69 -9.90 7.01
N PRO A 52 1.63 -8.69 6.43
CA PRO A 52 1.58 -7.47 7.23
C PRO A 52 0.28 -7.45 8.03
N THR A 53 0.38 -7.10 9.31
CA THR A 53 -0.77 -6.89 10.19
C THR A 53 -1.16 -5.41 10.11
N LEU A 54 -2.40 -5.12 9.72
CA LEU A 54 -2.88 -3.75 9.54
C LEU A 54 -3.12 -3.04 10.87
#